data_AF-A0A399YN46-F1
#
_entry.id   AF-A0A399YN46-F1
#
_cell.length_a   1.000
_cell.length_b   1.000
_cell.length_c   1.000
_cell.angle_alpha   90.00
_cell.angle_beta   90.00
_cell.angle_gamma   90.00
#
_symmetry.space_group_name_H-M   'P 1'
#
loop_
_entity.id
_entity.type
_entity.pdbx_description
1 polymer ?
#
loop_
_entity_poly.entity_id
_entity_poly.type
_entity_poly.pdbx_seq_one_letter_code
_entity_poly.pdbx_strand_id
1 'polypeptide(L)'
;MVRFMFDYGHVWPLWEDGTDKYAMEPADYGLSPELTERLQSCYAYWKAHRNLEGQWDAPENRHRWHAETDRAIAILRWEVSDLADVRDERD
;
A
#
# COMPACT_ATOMS: atom_id res chain seq x y z
N MET A 1 -8.43 6.03 -10.29
CA MET A 1 -8.22 4.59 -9.98
C MET A 1 -6.99 4.53 -9.11
N VAL A 2 -7.12 3.93 -7.93
CA VAL A 2 -6.04 3.77 -6.96
C VAL A 2 -5.26 2.51 -7.33
N ARG A 3 -3.94 2.65 -7.48
CA ARG A 3 -3.00 1.55 -7.70
C ARG A 3 -2.26 1.30 -6.39
N PHE A 4 -2.32 0.07 -5.90
CA PHE A 4 -1.71 -0.33 -4.64
C PHE A 4 -0.35 -0.99 -4.91
N MET A 5 0.73 -0.24 -4.71
CA MET A 5 2.10 -0.66 -5.06
C MET A 5 3.10 -0.06 -4.08
N PHE A 6 4.08 -0.84 -3.64
CA PHE A 6 5.16 -0.38 -2.77
C PHE A 6 6.36 0.04 -3.60
N ASP A 7 6.98 1.16 -3.22
CA ASP A 7 8.18 1.68 -3.86
C ASP A 7 9.16 2.26 -2.82
N TYR A 8 10.46 2.24 -3.12
CA TYR A 8 11.44 2.81 -2.19
C TYR A 8 11.40 4.35 -2.12
N GLY A 9 10.88 5.01 -3.15
CA GLY A 9 10.78 6.46 -3.26
C GLY A 9 9.54 7.07 -2.60
N HIS A 10 8.53 6.26 -2.24
CA HIS A 10 7.29 6.74 -1.62
C HIS A 10 6.87 5.87 -0.44
N VAL A 11 6.57 6.50 0.70
CA VAL A 11 6.22 5.79 1.95
C VAL A 11 4.82 5.17 1.88
N TRP A 12 3.95 5.73 1.05
CA TRP A 12 2.58 5.26 0.92
C TRP A 12 2.46 4.34 -0.29
N PRO A 13 1.81 3.18 -0.16
CA PRO A 13 1.61 2.28 -1.29
C PRO A 13 0.45 2.72 -2.19
N LEU A 14 0.23 4.05 -2.34
CA LEU A 14 -0.93 4.63 -2.99
C LEU A 14 -0.49 5.45 -4.21
N TRP A 15 -0.95 5.04 -5.38
CA TRP A 15 -0.62 5.69 -6.65
C TRP A 15 -1.88 5.93 -7.48
N GLU A 16 -1.88 6.97 -8.29
CA GLU A 16 -2.99 7.29 -9.17
C GLU A 16 -2.49 7.73 -10.55
N ASP A 17 -3.15 7.23 -11.59
CA ASP A 17 -2.80 7.53 -13.00
C ASP A 17 -3.71 8.61 -13.61
N GLY A 18 -4.70 9.09 -12.85
CA GLY A 18 -5.81 9.91 -13.34
C GLY A 18 -5.79 11.39 -12.96
N THR A 19 -4.82 11.83 -12.16
CA THR A 19 -4.73 13.22 -11.67
C THR A 19 -3.30 13.77 -11.82
N ASP A 20 -3.14 15.08 -11.58
CA ASP A 20 -1.84 15.78 -11.62
C ASP A 20 -0.85 15.25 -10.55
N LYS A 21 -1.37 14.55 -9.52
CA LYS A 21 -0.59 13.96 -8.42
C LYS A 21 -0.52 12.44 -8.58
N TYR A 22 0.65 11.94 -8.97
CA TYR A 22 0.87 10.51 -9.19
C TYR A 22 1.09 9.74 -7.86
N ALA A 23 1.81 10.33 -6.91
CA ALA A 23 2.10 9.75 -5.60
C ALA A 23 1.08 10.26 -4.58
N MET A 24 0.14 9.41 -4.18
CA MET A 24 -0.98 9.80 -3.33
C MET A 24 -0.69 9.53 -1.86
N GLU A 25 -1.34 10.26 -0.98
CA GLU A 25 -1.24 10.13 0.47
C GLU A 25 -2.62 9.76 1.05
N PRO A 26 -2.67 9.16 2.25
CA PRO A 26 -3.93 8.82 2.90
C PRO A 26 -4.87 10.03 3.06
N ALA A 27 -4.31 11.22 3.26
CA ALA A 27 -5.06 12.47 3.38
C ALA A 27 -5.77 12.87 2.07
N ASP A 28 -5.23 12.52 0.89
CA ASP A 28 -5.86 12.86 -0.39
C ASP A 28 -7.18 12.12 -0.61
N TYR A 29 -7.32 10.92 -0.03
CA TYR A 29 -8.55 10.11 -0.07
C TYR A 29 -9.41 10.25 1.19
N GLY A 30 -8.96 11.01 2.19
CA GLY A 30 -9.63 11.10 3.49
C GLY A 30 -9.67 9.77 4.25
N LEU A 31 -8.62 8.95 4.11
CA LEU A 31 -8.55 7.63 4.75
C LEU A 31 -8.56 7.73 6.27
N SER A 32 -9.09 6.70 6.93
CA SER A 32 -9.10 6.61 8.38
C SER A 32 -7.68 6.58 8.96
N PRO A 33 -7.48 7.11 10.19
CA PRO A 33 -6.20 7.02 10.90
C PRO A 33 -5.74 5.56 11.06
N GLU A 34 -6.67 4.65 11.36
CA GLU A 34 -6.38 3.22 11.54
C GLU A 34 -5.82 2.58 10.26
N LEU A 35 -6.37 2.92 9.09
CA LEU A 35 -5.87 2.45 7.81
C LEU A 35 -4.50 3.07 7.50
N THR A 36 -4.35 4.37 7.78
CA THR A 36 -3.09 5.10 7.61
C THR A 36 -1.94 4.46 8.39
N GLU A 37 -2.16 4.17 9.68
CA GLU A 37 -1.17 3.50 10.53
C GLU A 37 -0.84 2.09 10.05
N ARG A 38 -1.84 1.37 9.54
CA ARG A 38 -1.67 0.02 8.98
C ARG A 38 -0.84 0.05 7.70
N LEU A 39 -1.11 1.00 6.79
CA LEU A 39 -0.32 1.18 5.56
C LEU A 39 1.13 1.52 5.88
N GLN A 40 1.35 2.43 6.83
CA GLN A 40 2.69 2.80 7.29
C GLN A 40 3.44 1.61 7.89
N SER A 41 2.76 0.79 8.70
CA SER A 41 3.34 -0.43 9.27
C SER A 41 3.67 -1.46 8.19
N CYS A 42 2.82 -1.63 7.18
CA CYS A 42 3.09 -2.51 6.05
C CYS A 42 4.30 -2.05 5.24
N TYR A 43 4.45 -0.74 5.04
CA TYR A 43 5.61 -0.16 4.35
C TYR A 43 6.89 -0.36 5.14
N ALA A 44 6.88 -0.05 6.44
CA ALA A 44 8.04 -0.25 7.30
C ALA A 44 8.47 -1.72 7.31
N TYR A 45 7.51 -2.64 7.38
CA TYR A 45 7.78 -4.09 7.35
C TYR A 45 8.34 -4.53 5.99
N TRP A 46 7.77 -4.07 4.89
CA TRP A 46 8.27 -4.32 3.54
C TRP A 46 9.70 -3.81 3.36
N LYS A 47 9.97 -2.55 3.74
CA LYS A 47 11.28 -1.92 3.62
C LYS A 47 12.34 -2.59 4.51
N ALA A 48 11.95 -3.10 5.67
CA ALA A 48 12.83 -3.80 6.59
C ALA A 48 13.19 -5.22 6.12
N HIS A 49 12.30 -5.86 5.34
CA HIS A 49 12.43 -7.28 4.98
C HIS A 49 12.63 -7.57 3.48
N ARG A 50 12.49 -6.55 2.64
CA ARG A 50 12.72 -6.63 1.20
C ARG A 50 13.90 -5.74 0.83
N ASN A 51 14.91 -6.34 0.19
CA ASN A 51 16.09 -5.64 -0.27
C ASN A 51 15.82 -4.89 -1.59
N LEU A 52 16.73 -3.99 -1.97
CA LEU A 52 16.63 -3.19 -3.21
C LEU A 52 16.57 -4.03 -4.49
N GLU A 53 17.00 -5.30 -4.44
CA GLU A 53 16.90 -6.26 -5.54
C GLU A 53 15.53 -6.97 -5.58
N GLY A 54 14.60 -6.59 -4.69
CA GLY A 54 13.25 -7.13 -4.62
C GLY A 54 13.14 -8.48 -3.90
N GLN A 55 14.22 -8.96 -3.28
CA GLN A 55 14.26 -10.24 -2.56
C GLN A 55 13.83 -10.06 -1.11
N TRP A 56 13.10 -11.05 -0.61
CA TRP A 56 12.70 -11.13 0.78
C TRP A 56 13.76 -11.86 1.60
N ASP A 57 14.03 -11.39 2.82
CA ASP A 57 14.97 -12.08 3.74
C ASP A 57 14.52 -13.52 4.05
N ALA A 58 13.20 -13.73 4.14
CA ALA A 58 12.59 -15.01 4.41
C ALA A 58 11.22 -15.13 3.72
N PRO A 59 10.85 -16.33 3.24
CA PRO A 59 9.55 -16.57 2.61
C PRO A 59 8.37 -16.39 3.59
N GLU A 60 8.59 -16.58 4.90
CA GLU A 60 7.60 -16.32 5.95
C GLU A 60 7.27 -14.84 6.09
N ASN A 61 8.29 -13.97 5.97
CA ASN A 61 8.08 -12.51 6.02
C ASN A 61 7.23 -12.06 4.82
N ARG A 62 7.48 -12.62 3.63
CA ARG A 62 6.65 -12.38 2.45
C ARG A 62 5.19 -12.76 2.70
N HIS A 63 4.93 -13.95 3.24
CA HIS A 63 3.57 -14.40 3.54
C HIS A 63 2.88 -13.52 4.58
N ARG A 64 3.58 -13.17 5.66
CA ARG A 64 3.05 -12.29 6.70
C ARG A 64 2.70 -10.92 6.14
N TRP A 65 3.58 -10.35 5.32
CA TRP A 65 3.35 -9.07 4.68
C TRP A 65 2.15 -9.12 3.73
N HIS A 66 2.03 -10.16 2.89
CA HIS A 66 0.87 -10.34 2.02
C HIS A 66 -0.43 -10.40 2.82
N ALA A 67 -0.47 -11.15 3.93
CA ALA A 67 -1.65 -11.27 4.76
C ALA A 67 -2.07 -9.93 5.42
N GLU A 68 -1.11 -9.14 5.90
CA GLU A 68 -1.41 -7.82 6.49
C GLU A 68 -1.82 -6.79 5.43
N THR A 69 -1.17 -6.81 4.26
CA THR A 69 -1.51 -5.92 3.16
C THR A 69 -2.84 -6.28 2.49
N ASP A 70 -3.23 -7.56 2.43
CA ASP A 70 -4.56 -7.96 1.95
C ASP A 70 -5.68 -7.34 2.80
N ARG A 71 -5.50 -7.36 4.13
CA ARG A 71 -6.43 -6.69 5.05
C ARG A 71 -6.46 -5.19 4.81
N ALA A 72 -5.30 -4.56 4.60
CA ALA A 72 -5.21 -3.14 4.31
C ALA A 72 -5.93 -2.79 2.99
N ILE A 73 -5.75 -3.59 1.93
CA ILE A 73 -6.42 -3.40 0.64
C ILE A 73 -7.92 -3.58 0.77
N ALA A 74 -8.39 -4.56 1.54
CA ALA A 74 -9.81 -4.77 1.76
C ALA A 74 -10.48 -3.55 2.43
N ILE A 75 -9.82 -2.98 3.45
CA ILE A 75 -10.29 -1.76 4.12
C ILE A 75 -10.21 -0.56 3.16
N LEU A 76 -9.09 -0.40 2.45
CA LEU A 76 -8.91 0.66 1.47
C LEU A 76 -10.01 0.64 0.40
N ARG A 77 -10.30 -0.54 -0.17
CA ARG A 77 -11.39 -0.74 -1.13
C ARG A 77 -12.75 -0.31 -0.59
N TRP A 78 -12.97 -0.56 0.70
CA TRP A 78 -14.22 -0.16 1.33
C TRP A 78 -14.29 1.36 1.52
N GLU A 79 -13.24 1.98 2.06
CA GLU A 79 -13.19 3.43 2.30
C GLU A 79 -13.23 4.27 1.02
N VAL A 80 -12.55 3.84 -0.03
CA VAL A 80 -12.51 4.56 -1.31
C VAL A 80 -13.53 4.08 -2.33
N SER A 81 -14.44 3.17 -1.96
CA SER A 81 -15.42 2.57 -2.89
C SER A 81 -16.29 3.60 -3.62
N ASP A 82 -16.57 4.74 -2.98
CA ASP A 82 -17.34 5.85 -3.56
C ASP A 82 -16.48 6.79 -4.43
N LEU A 83 -15.16 6.77 -4.23
CA LEU A 83 -14.20 7.67 -4.88
C LEU A 83 -13.50 7.02 -6.08
N ALA A 84 -13.03 5.79 -5.94
CA ALA A 84 -12.17 5.13 -6.91
C ALA A 84 -12.10 3.60 -6.72
N ASP A 85 -11.86 2.88 -7.81
CA ASP A 85 -11.51 1.45 -7.76
C ASP A 85 -10.05 1.25 -7.32
N VAL A 86 -9.76 0.15 -6.61
CA VAL A 86 -8.43 -0.19 -6.09
C VAL A 86 -7.85 -1.42 -6.79
N ARG A 87 -6.80 -1.20 -7.57
CA ARG A 87 -6.02 -2.22 -8.26
C ARG A 87 -4.86 -2.69 -7.40
N ASP A 88 -4.78 -3.99 -7.17
CA ASP A 88 -3.63 -4.61 -6.48
C ASP A 88 -2.48 -4.81 -7.47
N GLU A 89 -1.35 -4.13 -7.25
CA GLU A 89 -0.13 -4.20 -8.06
C GLU A 89 1.10 -4.45 -7.19
N ARG A 90 0.90 -5.21 -6.09
CA ARG A 90 1.98 -5.78 -5.30
C ARG A 90 2.72 -6.85 -6.12
N ASP A 91 3.87 -6.51 -6.69
CA ASP A 91 4.81 -7.46 -7.33
C ASP A 91 5.61 -8.29 -6.29
#